data_AF-A0AA45BLM0-F1
#
_entry.id   AF-A0AA45BLM0-F1
#
_cell.length_a   1.000
_cell.length_b   1.000
_cell.length_c   1.000
_cell.angle_alpha   90.00
_cell.angle_beta   90.00
_cell.angle_gamma   90.00
#
_symmetry.space_group_name_H-M   'P 1'
#
loop_
_entity.id
_entity.type
_entity.pdbx_description
1 polymer ?
#
loop_
_entity_poly.entity_id
_entity_poly.type
_entity_poly.pdbx_seq_one_letter_code
_entity_poly.pdbx_strand_id
1 'polypeptide(L)'
;MSLLKRLLGQGGINGGHQRAGHRGGHHGNRYNQHGEPGPQCPKCQAVNKSDARYCHRCGQPFAALSATCGQCAAPLPPGSRFCSQCGGGVP
;
A
#
# COMPACT_ATOMS: atom_id res chain seq x y z
N MET A 1 -53.64 -40.04 14.00
CA MET A 1 -52.96 -40.71 15.13
C MET A 1 -51.71 -41.39 14.61
N SER A 2 -50.63 -41.32 15.39
CA SER A 2 -49.31 -41.94 15.19
C SER A 2 -48.22 -41.08 14.58
N LEU A 3 -47.90 -40.00 15.32
CA LEU A 3 -46.62 -39.27 15.36
C LEU A 3 -45.49 -40.08 16.02
N LEU A 4 -45.48 -41.42 16.02
CA LEU A 4 -44.51 -42.14 16.85
C LEU A 4 -44.27 -43.54 16.29
N LYS A 5 -43.12 -43.74 15.65
CA LYS A 5 -42.11 -44.80 15.93
C LYS A 5 -41.19 -44.94 14.71
N ARG A 6 -39.89 -45.16 14.97
CA ARG A 6 -38.78 -45.52 14.05
C ARG A 6 -37.84 -44.34 13.68
N LEU A 7 -37.31 -43.54 14.60
CA LEU A 7 -36.10 -43.81 15.42
C LEU A 7 -35.50 -45.22 15.30
N LEU A 8 -34.28 -45.31 14.73
CA LEU A 8 -33.11 -46.13 15.17
C LEU A 8 -32.28 -46.73 14.00
N GLY A 9 -31.21 -46.01 13.60
CA GLY A 9 -29.97 -46.56 13.05
C GLY A 9 -30.03 -47.09 11.60
N GLN A 10 -28.96 -47.19 10.83
CA GLN A 10 -27.52 -47.07 11.07
C GLN A 10 -26.92 -46.50 9.76
N GLY A 11 -26.07 -45.46 9.79
CA GLY A 11 -24.63 -45.69 9.78
C GLY A 11 -24.09 -45.98 8.37
N GLY A 12 -24.10 -44.99 7.47
CA GLY A 12 -23.49 -45.06 6.14
C GLY A 12 -22.35 -44.05 6.00
N ILE A 13 -21.19 -44.34 6.57
CA ILE A 13 -19.95 -43.64 6.25
C ILE A 13 -19.37 -44.20 4.95
N ASN A 14 -19.65 -43.57 3.81
CA ASN A 14 -18.82 -43.74 2.61
C ASN A 14 -19.13 -42.64 1.59
N GLY A 15 -18.08 -41.96 1.12
CA GLY A 15 -18.14 -41.26 -0.17
C GLY A 15 -18.06 -39.74 -0.13
N GLY A 16 -16.87 -39.22 0.18
CA GLY A 16 -16.27 -38.07 -0.49
C GLY A 16 -17.07 -36.77 -0.53
N HIS A 17 -16.80 -35.88 0.43
CA HIS A 17 -17.00 -34.45 0.21
C HIS A 17 -16.05 -34.02 -0.90
N GLN A 18 -16.59 -33.89 -2.11
CA GLN A 18 -15.91 -33.26 -3.24
C GLN A 18 -15.67 -31.82 -2.84
N ARG A 19 -14.48 -31.56 -2.28
CA ARG A 19 -13.96 -30.21 -2.15
C ARG A 19 -13.73 -29.73 -3.58
N ALA A 20 -14.73 -29.08 -4.15
CA ALA A 20 -14.56 -28.27 -5.33
C ALA A 20 -13.49 -27.24 -5.00
N GLY A 21 -12.25 -27.55 -5.40
CA GLY A 21 -11.12 -26.67 -5.20
C GLY A 21 -11.44 -25.37 -5.91
N HIS A 22 -11.68 -24.32 -5.13
CA HIS A 22 -11.57 -22.96 -5.65
C HIS A 22 -10.17 -22.84 -6.19
N ARG A 23 -10.06 -22.84 -7.52
CA ARG A 23 -8.85 -22.55 -8.29
C ARG A 23 -8.53 -21.06 -8.07
N GLY A 24 -8.14 -20.74 -6.84
CA GLY A 24 -7.67 -19.43 -6.41
C GLY A 24 -6.26 -19.24 -6.93
N GLY A 25 -6.17 -18.79 -8.16
CA GLY A 25 -4.92 -18.47 -8.84
C GLY A 25 -4.84 -17.02 -9.26
N HIS A 26 -5.14 -16.08 -8.36
CA HIS A 26 -4.87 -14.65 -8.57
C HIS A 26 -3.47 -14.26 -8.12
N HIS A 27 -2.45 -15.08 -8.41
CA HIS A 27 -1.06 -14.65 -8.24
C HIS A 27 -0.63 -13.89 -9.49
N GLY A 28 -1.19 -12.68 -9.62
CA GLY A 28 -0.53 -11.63 -10.37
C GLY A 28 0.88 -11.45 -9.77
N ASN A 29 1.89 -11.51 -10.63
CA ASN A 29 3.27 -11.32 -10.24
C ASN A 29 3.46 -9.83 -9.90
N ARG A 30 3.09 -9.48 -8.66
CA ARG A 30 3.01 -8.11 -8.17
C ARG A 30 4.28 -7.71 -7.43
N TYR A 31 5.46 -8.09 -7.94
CA TYR A 31 6.74 -7.64 -7.34
C TYR A 31 7.12 -6.21 -7.73
N ASN A 32 6.39 -5.57 -8.65
CA ASN A 32 6.53 -4.15 -8.98
C ASN A 32 5.65 -3.23 -8.10
N GLN A 33 5.43 -3.57 -6.83
CA GLN A 33 4.74 -2.67 -5.86
C GLN A 33 5.68 -1.69 -5.17
N HIS A 34 6.99 -1.82 -5.42
CA HIS A 34 8.00 -0.94 -4.85
C HIS A 34 8.32 0.08 -5.92
N GLY A 35 7.75 1.29 -5.77
CA GLY A 35 8.01 2.42 -6.68
C GLY A 35 9.51 2.62 -6.93
N GLU A 36 9.83 3.21 -8.09
CA GLU A 36 11.20 3.37 -8.57
C GLU A 36 12.17 3.78 -7.44
N PRO A 37 13.34 3.12 -7.35
CA PRO A 37 14.33 3.46 -6.33
C PRO A 37 14.74 4.92 -6.49
N GLY A 38 14.58 5.67 -5.40
CA GLY A 38 14.86 7.10 -5.29
C GLY A 38 16.25 7.40 -4.77
N PRO A 39 16.47 8.64 -4.30
CA PRO A 39 17.81 9.10 -3.93
C PRO A 39 18.41 8.33 -2.75
N GLN A 40 19.73 8.16 -2.78
CA GLN A 40 20.49 7.74 -1.62
C GLN A 40 20.64 8.90 -0.63
N CYS A 41 20.46 8.61 0.66
CA CYS A 41 20.64 9.63 1.70
C CYS A 41 22.10 10.10 1.77
N PRO A 42 22.39 11.41 1.68
CA PRO A 42 23.76 11.90 1.77
C PRO A 42 24.39 11.71 3.16
N LYS A 43 23.56 11.52 4.20
CA LYS A 43 24.02 11.34 5.59
C LYS A 43 24.29 9.89 5.97
N CYS A 44 23.46 8.95 5.50
CA CYS A 44 23.52 7.54 5.93
C CYS A 44 23.55 6.53 4.78
N GLN A 45 23.55 7.00 3.53
CA GLN A 45 23.66 6.21 2.30
C GLN A 45 22.53 5.20 2.05
N ALA A 46 21.51 5.14 2.92
CA ALA A 46 20.33 4.33 2.68
C ALA A 46 19.60 4.76 1.40
N VAL A 47 19.18 3.80 0.57
CA VAL A 47 18.35 4.01 -0.64
C VAL A 47 16.91 4.28 -0.23
N ASN A 48 16.24 5.26 -0.83
CA ASN A 48 14.87 5.68 -0.46
C ASN A 48 13.91 5.50 -1.63
N LYS A 49 12.62 5.73 -1.41
CA LYS A 49 11.62 5.78 -2.48
C LYS A 49 11.84 7.03 -3.34
N SER A 50 11.48 7.00 -4.62
CA SER A 50 11.55 8.16 -5.52
C SER A 50 10.80 9.38 -4.98
N ASP A 51 9.68 9.16 -4.27
CA ASP A 51 8.86 10.21 -3.63
C ASP A 51 9.31 10.62 -2.21
N ALA A 52 10.42 10.08 -1.70
CA ALA A 52 10.84 10.32 -0.32
C ALA A 52 11.29 11.78 -0.08
N ARG A 53 10.56 12.48 0.79
CA ARG A 53 10.91 13.83 1.28
C ARG A 53 11.95 13.82 2.41
N TYR A 54 12.00 12.73 3.16
CA TYR A 54 12.93 12.49 4.26
C TYR A 54 13.52 11.10 4.14
N CYS A 55 14.74 10.92 4.64
CA CYS A 55 15.34 9.60 4.70
C CYS A 55 14.57 8.68 5.66
N HIS A 56 14.12 7.54 5.15
CA HIS A 56 13.37 6.54 5.94
C HIS A 56 14.20 5.94 7.08
N ARG A 57 15.53 6.01 7.02
CA ARG A 57 16.44 5.45 8.02
C ARG A 57 16.87 6.46 9.06
N CYS A 58 17.27 7.68 8.67
CA CYS A 58 17.88 8.65 9.59
C CYS A 58 17.10 9.97 9.72
N GLY A 59 15.97 10.13 9.03
CA GLY A 59 15.12 11.32 9.09
C GLY A 59 15.69 12.57 8.41
N GLN A 60 16.88 12.51 7.80
CA GLN A 60 17.47 13.67 7.13
C GLN A 60 16.61 14.09 5.93
N PRO A 61 16.19 15.36 5.82
CA PRO A 61 15.37 15.85 4.72
C PRO A 61 16.15 15.88 3.41
N PHE A 62 15.60 15.31 2.34
CA PHE A 62 16.20 15.49 1.02
C PHE A 62 16.06 16.97 0.63
N ALA A 63 17.18 17.66 0.45
CA ALA A 63 17.20 19.09 0.07
C ALA A 63 16.53 19.34 -1.29
N ALA A 64 16.34 18.28 -2.09
CA ALA A 64 15.80 18.36 -3.43
C ALA A 64 14.28 18.31 -3.41
N LEU A 65 13.69 19.50 -3.43
CA LEU A 65 12.76 20.00 -4.44
C LEU A 65 12.03 21.17 -3.80
N SER A 66 12.77 22.25 -3.55
CA SER A 66 12.15 23.56 -3.37
C SER A 66 11.47 23.91 -4.69
N ALA A 67 10.22 23.52 -4.83
CA ALA A 67 9.39 23.94 -5.93
C ALA A 67 9.15 25.44 -5.79
N THR A 68 8.87 26.11 -6.90
CA THR A 68 8.47 27.52 -6.87
C THR A 68 6.96 27.57 -6.98
N CYS A 69 6.31 28.44 -6.22
CA CYS A 69 4.87 28.66 -6.35
C CYS A 69 4.57 29.19 -7.76
N GLY A 70 3.73 28.48 -8.52
CA GLY A 70 3.33 28.92 -9.87
C GLY A 70 2.45 30.18 -9.90
N GLN A 71 2.03 30.70 -8.74
CA GLN A 71 1.20 31.90 -8.64
C GLN A 71 2.00 33.15 -8.25
N CYS A 72 2.93 33.03 -7.31
CA CYS A 72 3.67 34.19 -6.78
C CYS A 72 5.19 34.03 -6.81
N ALA A 73 5.70 32.95 -7.43
CA ALA A 73 7.13 32.63 -7.53
C ALA A 73 7.88 32.51 -6.19
N ALA A 74 7.18 32.41 -5.06
CA ALA A 74 7.82 32.19 -3.76
C ALA A 74 8.39 30.76 -3.66
N PRO A 75 9.53 30.56 -2.98
CA PRO A 75 10.07 29.24 -2.73
C PRO A 75 9.12 28.43 -1.83
N LEU A 76 8.82 27.21 -2.24
CA LEU A 76 7.99 26.27 -1.49
C LEU A 76 8.90 25.32 -0.71
N PRO A 77 8.71 25.19 0.62
CA PRO A 77 9.39 24.15 1.36
C PRO A 77 8.98 22.76 0.84
N PRO A 78 9.89 21.76 0.91
CA PRO A 78 9.57 20.40 0.53
C PRO A 78 8.43 19.90 1.42
N GLY A 79 7.33 19.45 0.84
CA GLY A 79 6.16 19.14 1.67
C GLY A 79 4.88 19.87 1.30
N SER A 80 5.05 21.09 0.80
CA SER A 80 3.99 22.11 0.78
C SER A 80 2.73 21.63 0.06
N ARG A 81 1.57 21.86 0.68
CA ARG A 81 0.23 21.69 0.08
C ARG A 81 -0.39 23.03 -0.34
N PHE A 82 0.13 24.11 0.23
CA PHE A 82 -0.25 25.50 -0.04
C PHE A 82 0.98 26.39 0.09
N CYS A 83 0.96 27.54 -0.58
CA CYS A 83 2.00 28.55 -0.47
C CYS A 83 1.83 29.37 0.81
N SER A 84 2.88 29.50 1.62
CA SER A 84 2.86 30.34 2.82
C SER A 84 2.89 31.84 2.55
N GLN A 85 3.21 32.26 1.32
CA GLN A 85 3.25 33.67 0.92
C GLN A 85 1.92 34.16 0.34
N CYS A 86 1.26 33.36 -0.50
CA CYS A 86 0.03 33.79 -1.20
C CYS A 86 -1.21 32.94 -0.88
N GLY A 87 -1.07 31.84 -0.13
CA GLY A 87 -2.18 30.93 0.18
C GLY A 87 -2.62 30.02 -0.99
N GLY A 88 -2.06 30.20 -2.19
CA GLY A 88 -2.41 29.41 -3.37
C GLY A 88 -2.06 27.92 -3.20
N GLY A 89 -2.94 27.04 -3.69
CA GLY A 89 -2.69 25.60 -3.74
C GLY A 89 -1.49 25.28 -4.64
N VAL A 90 -0.70 24.28 -4.25
CA VAL A 90 0.43 23.80 -5.04
C VAL A 90 0.13 22.38 -5.52
N PRO A 91 0.31 22.07 -6.83
CA PRO A 91 0.01 20.76 -7.40
C PRO A 91 0.97 19.67 -6.90
#